data_AF-A0A535KWL5-F1
#
_entry.id   AF-A0A535KWL5-F1
#
_cell.length_a   1.000
_cell.length_b   1.000
_cell.length_c   1.000
_cell.angle_alpha   90.00
_cell.angle_beta   90.00
_cell.angle_gamma   90.00
#
_symmetry.space_group_name_H-M   'P 1'
#
loop_
_entity.id
_entity.type
_entity.pdbx_description
1 polymer ?
#
loop_
_entity_poly.entity_id
_entity_poly.type
_entity_poly.pdbx_seq_one_letter_code
_entity_poly.pdbx_strand_id
1 'polypeptide(L)'
;MNYHSDEQLELLNLLFQEESSQQSTLGNEQRNRQQSHVSEQKSQDAKGNDASSEIEVRPDAGREQRKGTPEVIFGETKGVAQIIAMAQELLKESGRAIVSRVRSETIAPLQVAFQEYTVCVHESARSMVIYKPDFVRPRSGG
;
A
#
# COMPACT_ATOMS: atom_id res chain seq x y z
N MET A 1 -38.37 -23.93 0.55
CA MET A 1 -37.76 -23.63 1.87
C MET A 1 -36.38 -23.03 1.62
N ASN A 2 -36.31 -21.72 1.35
CA ASN A 2 -35.07 -20.93 1.24
C ASN A 2 -35.39 -19.50 1.69
N TYR A 3 -35.87 -19.34 2.93
CA TYR A 3 -36.26 -18.05 3.49
C TYR A 3 -35.14 -17.41 4.34
N HIS A 4 -33.92 -17.95 4.32
CA HIS A 4 -32.84 -17.51 5.20
C HIS A 4 -31.80 -16.61 4.52
N SER A 5 -31.82 -16.53 3.19
CA SER A 5 -30.82 -15.77 2.41
C SER A 5 -31.22 -14.30 2.25
N ASP A 6 -32.52 -14.02 2.17
CA ASP A 6 -33.03 -12.68 1.86
C ASP A 6 -32.98 -11.75 3.10
N GLU A 7 -33.19 -12.28 4.31
CA GLU A 7 -33.07 -11.50 5.56
C GLU A 7 -31.62 -11.03 5.81
N GLN A 8 -30.62 -11.78 5.36
CA GLN A 8 -29.21 -11.40 5.52
C GLN A 8 -28.79 -10.28 4.56
N LEU A 9 -29.39 -10.24 3.36
CA LEU A 9 -29.14 -9.15 2.40
C LEU A 9 -29.83 -7.85 2.84
N GLU A 10 -31.01 -7.96 3.45
CA GLU A 10 -31.74 -6.81 3.98
C GLU A 10 -31.01 -6.19 5.19
N LEU A 11 -30.47 -7.02 6.10
CA LEU A 11 -29.64 -6.55 7.22
C LEU A 11 -28.31 -5.92 6.76
N LEU A 12 -27.69 -6.45 5.70
CA LEU A 12 -26.47 -5.87 5.15
C LEU A 12 -26.75 -4.50 4.51
N ASN A 13 -27.87 -4.35 3.79
CA ASN A 13 -28.24 -3.09 3.15
C ASN A 13 -28.68 -2.02 4.16
N LEU A 14 -29.30 -2.42 5.27
CA LEU A 14 -29.67 -1.52 6.37
C LEU A 14 -28.42 -0.98 7.09
N LEU A 15 -27.40 -1.83 7.29
CA LEU A 15 -26.12 -1.44 7.88
C LEU A 15 -25.34 -0.44 6.99
N PHE A 16 -25.42 -0.59 5.66
CA PHE A 16 -24.82 0.36 4.72
C PHE A 16 -25.58 1.69 4.61
N GLN A 17 -26.88 1.74 4.97
CA GLN A 17 -27.67 2.97 4.95
C GLN A 17 -27.43 3.86 6.18
N GLU A 18 -27.20 3.27 7.36
CA GLU A 18 -26.99 4.04 8.60
C GLU A 18 -25.69 4.85 8.59
N GLU A 19 -24.64 4.37 7.92
CA GLU A 19 -23.35 5.07 7.81
C GLU A 19 -23.41 6.35 6.95
N SER A 20 -24.44 6.52 6.12
CA SER A 20 -24.57 7.66 5.20
C SER A 20 -25.28 8.88 5.82
N SER A 21 -25.85 8.75 7.03
CA SER A 21 -26.73 9.77 7.62
C SER A 21 -26.01 10.83 8.48
N GLN A 22 -24.70 10.74 8.70
CA GLN A 22 -23.95 11.79 9.42
C GLN A 22 -23.24 12.78 8.48
N GLN A 23 -23.93 13.33 7.48
CA GLN A 23 -23.50 14.58 6.84
C GLN A 23 -24.68 15.26 6.11
N SER A 24 -25.64 15.76 6.87
CA SER A 24 -26.58 16.78 6.39
C SER A 24 -26.67 17.93 7.38
N THR A 25 -25.93 19.01 7.11
CA THR A 25 -26.34 20.35 7.52
C THR A 25 -26.34 21.24 6.28
N LEU A 26 -27.55 21.31 5.73
CA LEU A 26 -28.14 22.26 4.79
C LEU A 26 -27.44 23.63 4.64
N GLY A 27 -27.42 24.10 3.39
CA GLY A 27 -27.65 25.52 3.10
C GLY A 27 -26.91 26.09 1.88
N ASN A 28 -27.42 25.91 0.66
CA ASN A 28 -27.90 27.03 -0.16
C ASN A 28 -28.42 26.56 -1.54
N GLU A 29 -29.68 26.89 -1.80
CA GLU A 29 -30.26 26.99 -3.12
C GLU A 29 -29.60 28.14 -3.90
N GLN A 30 -29.27 27.95 -5.19
CA GLN A 30 -29.44 28.99 -6.23
C GLN A 30 -29.10 28.48 -7.66
N ARG A 31 -30.16 28.10 -8.38
CA ARG A 31 -30.61 28.66 -9.68
C ARG A 31 -29.56 29.40 -10.56
N ASN A 32 -29.13 28.81 -11.69
CA ASN A 32 -28.97 29.47 -13.02
C ASN A 32 -28.53 28.42 -14.08
N ARG A 33 -29.35 28.00 -15.05
CA ARG A 33 -29.55 28.57 -16.40
C ARG A 33 -28.29 28.96 -17.21
N GLN A 34 -28.28 28.41 -18.42
CA GLN A 34 -27.70 28.89 -19.69
C GLN A 34 -26.23 28.55 -20.07
N GLN A 35 -26.17 27.91 -21.24
CA GLN A 35 -25.11 27.70 -22.23
C GLN A 35 -24.06 28.81 -22.43
N SER A 36 -22.80 28.44 -22.69
CA SER A 36 -21.88 28.97 -23.75
C SER A 36 -20.45 28.42 -23.54
N HIS A 37 -19.88 27.64 -24.46
CA HIS A 37 -18.98 28.03 -25.58
C HIS A 37 -17.59 28.57 -25.17
N VAL A 38 -16.55 27.84 -25.61
CA VAL A 38 -15.13 28.20 -25.92
C VAL A 38 -14.13 28.54 -24.79
N SER A 39 -13.10 27.70 -24.75
CA SER A 39 -11.66 27.92 -24.46
C SER A 39 -11.21 29.16 -23.70
N GLU A 40 -10.53 28.97 -22.55
CA GLU A 40 -9.07 29.13 -22.38
C GLU A 40 -8.67 29.25 -20.89
N GLN A 41 -7.64 28.48 -20.52
CA GLN A 41 -6.60 28.78 -19.52
C GLN A 41 -6.88 28.79 -17.99
N LYS A 42 -6.17 27.85 -17.35
CA LYS A 42 -5.29 28.01 -16.15
C LYS A 42 -5.90 27.80 -14.76
N SER A 43 -5.13 27.02 -13.97
CA SER A 43 -5.14 26.93 -12.49
C SER A 43 -6.35 26.15 -11.93
N GLN A 44 -6.33 25.43 -10.81
CA GLN A 44 -5.39 25.01 -9.78
C GLN A 44 -6.23 24.08 -8.89
N ASP A 45 -5.59 23.08 -8.29
CA ASP A 45 -5.93 22.46 -7.00
C ASP A 45 -7.41 22.15 -6.65
N ALA A 46 -7.75 20.87 -6.67
CA ALA A 46 -8.81 20.32 -5.82
C ALA A 46 -8.28 19.08 -5.09
N LYS A 47 -7.63 19.36 -3.95
CA LYS A 47 -7.28 18.42 -2.88
C LYS A 47 -8.51 17.60 -2.46
N GLY A 48 -8.52 16.33 -2.83
CA GLY A 48 -9.26 15.30 -2.09
C GLY A 48 -8.39 14.82 -0.94
N ASN A 49 -8.56 15.43 0.23
CA ASN A 49 -7.95 14.98 1.48
C ASN A 49 -8.67 13.72 1.96
N ASP A 50 -8.22 12.54 1.54
CA ASP A 50 -8.41 11.31 2.33
C ASP A 50 -7.13 11.09 3.14
N ALA A 51 -6.98 11.89 4.19
CA ALA A 51 -5.92 11.73 5.17
C ALA A 51 -6.25 10.55 6.08
N SER A 52 -6.32 9.34 5.52
CA SER A 52 -5.82 8.19 6.25
C SER A 52 -4.35 8.52 6.51
N SER A 53 -3.97 8.67 7.77
CA SER A 53 -2.65 9.15 8.15
C SER A 53 -1.56 8.30 7.49
N GLU A 54 -1.05 8.76 6.34
CA GLU A 54 0.07 8.18 5.61
C GLU A 54 1.30 8.41 6.47
N ILE A 55 1.51 7.52 7.44
CA ILE A 55 2.76 7.47 8.18
C ILE A 55 3.81 7.04 7.15
N GLU A 56 4.59 8.01 6.68
CA GLU A 56 5.76 7.78 5.85
C GLU A 56 6.78 6.99 6.70
N VAL A 57 6.90 5.69 6.43
CA VAL A 57 7.87 4.82 7.10
C VAL A 57 9.12 4.76 6.23
N ARG A 58 10.22 5.29 6.75
CA ARG A 58 11.54 5.25 6.10
C ARG A 58 12.40 4.20 6.79
N PRO A 59 12.76 3.10 6.11
CA PRO A 59 13.67 2.10 6.66
C PRO A 59 15.11 2.65 6.81
N ASP A 60 15.80 2.29 7.88
CA ASP A 60 17.20 2.63 8.18
C ASP A 60 18.17 1.55 7.68
N ALA A 61 18.54 1.60 6.40
CA ALA A 61 19.36 0.55 5.79
C ALA A 61 20.75 0.35 6.43
N GLY A 62 21.23 1.32 7.22
CA GLY A 62 22.50 1.24 7.95
C GLY A 62 22.45 0.38 9.22
N ARG A 63 21.28 -0.13 9.61
CA ARG A 63 21.13 -0.94 10.84
C ARG A 63 22.01 -2.18 10.85
N GLU A 64 22.18 -2.85 9.71
CA GLU A 64 23.03 -4.05 9.61
C GLU A 64 24.49 -3.73 9.90
N GLN A 65 24.99 -2.63 9.35
CA GLN A 65 26.39 -2.22 9.49
C GLN A 65 26.68 -1.76 10.93
N ARG A 66 25.72 -1.10 11.59
CA ARG A 66 25.91 -0.56 12.94
C ARG A 66 25.60 -1.55 14.05
N LYS A 67 24.67 -2.49 13.84
CA LYS A 67 24.12 -3.38 14.89
C LYS A 67 24.19 -4.87 14.54
N GLY A 68 24.68 -5.23 13.35
CA GLY A 68 24.74 -6.62 12.88
C GLY A 68 23.39 -7.23 12.52
N THR A 69 22.29 -6.46 12.57
CA THR A 69 20.93 -6.92 12.26
C THR A 69 20.35 -6.11 11.09
N PRO A 70 19.90 -6.75 10.02
CA PRO A 70 19.31 -6.04 8.89
C PRO A 70 17.95 -5.45 9.21
N GLU A 71 17.54 -4.51 8.38
CA GLU A 71 16.17 -4.02 8.39
C GLU A 71 15.23 -4.97 7.69
N VAL A 72 14.02 -5.04 8.25
CA VAL A 72 12.98 -5.94 7.80
C VAL A 72 11.70 -5.14 7.65
N ILE A 73 11.16 -5.16 6.44
CA ILE A 73 9.84 -4.63 6.14
C ILE A 73 8.79 -5.59 6.70
N PHE A 74 7.88 -5.08 7.53
CA PHE A 74 6.74 -5.83 8.04
C PHE A 74 5.58 -5.78 7.03
N GLY A 75 5.40 -6.83 6.24
CA GLY A 75 4.47 -6.85 5.11
C GLY A 75 3.00 -7.10 5.46
N GLU A 76 2.70 -7.62 6.65
CA GLU A 76 1.36 -8.08 7.03
C GLU A 76 0.30 -6.99 6.99
N THR A 77 0.64 -5.77 7.41
CA THR A 77 -0.28 -4.63 7.48
C THR A 77 -0.10 -3.64 6.33
N LYS A 78 0.87 -3.86 5.44
CA LYS A 78 1.25 -2.88 4.42
C LYS A 78 0.64 -3.19 3.06
N GLY A 79 0.31 -2.13 2.33
CA GLY A 79 -0.08 -2.23 0.92
C GLY A 79 1.12 -2.56 0.02
N VAL A 80 0.84 -3.15 -1.15
CA VAL A 80 1.87 -3.55 -2.11
C VAL A 80 2.77 -2.37 -2.50
N ALA A 81 2.17 -1.22 -2.84
CA ALA A 81 2.92 -0.02 -3.23
C ALA A 81 3.86 0.48 -2.13
N GLN A 82 3.42 0.43 -0.87
CA GLN A 82 4.27 0.84 0.27
C GLN A 82 5.44 -0.12 0.48
N ILE A 83 5.21 -1.43 0.32
CA ILE A 83 6.29 -2.43 0.40
C ILE A 83 7.31 -2.20 -0.72
N ILE A 84 6.86 -1.92 -1.95
CA ILE A 84 7.73 -1.64 -3.09
C ILE A 84 8.59 -0.41 -2.80
N ALA A 85 7.99 0.70 -2.36
CA ALA A 85 8.70 1.95 -2.09
C ALA A 85 9.82 1.77 -1.04
N MET A 86 9.51 1.13 0.09
CA MET A 86 10.50 0.87 1.14
C MET A 86 11.57 -0.14 0.68
N ALA A 87 11.19 -1.17 -0.09
CA ALA A 87 12.15 -2.13 -0.61
C ALA A 87 13.12 -1.47 -1.59
N GLN A 88 12.66 -0.54 -2.42
CA GLN A 88 13.51 0.26 -3.31
C GLN A 88 14.51 1.12 -2.53
N GLU A 89 14.08 1.77 -1.44
CA GLU A 89 14.98 2.55 -0.56
C GLU A 89 16.06 1.66 0.07
N LEU A 90 15.67 0.51 0.63
CA LEU A 90 16.61 -0.47 1.20
C LEU A 90 17.59 -1.03 0.16
N LEU A 91 17.09 -1.37 -1.03
CA LEU A 91 17.92 -1.84 -2.13
C LEU A 91 18.89 -0.77 -2.59
N LYS A 92 18.47 0.51 -2.65
CA LYS A 92 19.34 1.62 -3.04
C LYS A 92 20.53 1.74 -2.10
N GLU A 93 20.29 1.69 -0.80
CA GLU A 93 21.31 1.95 0.22
C GLU A 93 22.16 0.73 0.58
N SER A 94 21.54 -0.44 0.74
CA SER A 94 22.23 -1.66 1.21
C SER A 94 22.38 -2.75 0.16
N GLY A 95 21.66 -2.65 -0.96
CA GLY A 95 21.63 -3.70 -2.00
C GLY A 95 20.78 -4.91 -1.65
N ARG A 96 20.11 -4.92 -0.49
CA ARG A 96 19.23 -6.00 -0.05
C ARG A 96 17.97 -5.45 0.64
N ALA A 97 16.83 -6.08 0.39
CA ALA A 97 15.60 -5.85 1.15
C ALA A 97 15.04 -7.17 1.67
N ILE A 98 14.61 -7.19 2.93
CA ILE A 98 13.94 -8.34 3.56
C ILE A 98 12.52 -7.92 3.90
N VAL A 99 11.54 -8.70 3.43
CA VAL A 99 10.12 -8.52 3.75
C VAL A 99 9.66 -9.73 4.55
N SER A 100 9.12 -9.51 5.74
CA SER A 100 8.57 -10.54 6.62
C SER A 100 7.06 -10.52 6.62
N ARG A 101 6.45 -11.68 6.93
CA ARG A 101 5.00 -11.88 6.99
C ARG A 101 4.27 -11.42 5.72
N VAL A 102 4.88 -11.68 4.57
CA VAL A 102 4.29 -11.42 3.26
C VAL A 102 3.02 -12.26 3.12
N ARG A 103 1.95 -11.63 2.63
CA ARG A 103 0.69 -12.30 2.30
C ARG A 103 0.78 -12.90 0.90
N SER A 104 0.15 -14.04 0.67
CA SER A 104 0.30 -14.78 -0.60
C SER A 104 -0.10 -13.94 -1.82
N GLU A 105 -1.15 -13.14 -1.69
CA GLU A 105 -1.63 -12.21 -2.73
C GLU A 105 -0.64 -11.09 -3.05
N THR A 106 0.29 -10.79 -2.14
CA THR A 106 1.30 -9.75 -2.29
C THR A 106 2.58 -10.27 -2.95
N ILE A 107 2.81 -11.59 -2.98
CA ILE A 107 4.03 -12.19 -3.54
C ILE A 107 4.13 -11.95 -5.05
N ALA A 108 3.10 -12.29 -5.81
CA ALA A 108 3.14 -12.17 -7.27
C ALA A 108 3.34 -10.72 -7.75
N PRO A 109 2.62 -9.70 -7.22
CA PRO A 109 2.91 -8.30 -7.54
C PRO A 109 4.34 -7.87 -7.23
N LEU A 110 4.92 -8.35 -6.11
CA LEU A 110 6.29 -8.03 -5.74
C LEU A 110 7.31 -8.72 -6.67
N GLN A 111 7.05 -9.96 -7.08
CA GLN A 111 7.90 -10.65 -8.06
C GLN A 111 7.93 -9.92 -9.40
N VAL A 112 6.78 -9.42 -9.87
CA VAL A 112 6.71 -8.61 -11.10
C VAL A 112 7.46 -7.29 -10.93
N ALA A 113 7.24 -6.58 -9.82
CA ALA A 113 7.90 -5.30 -9.55
C ALA A 113 9.43 -5.41 -9.46
N PHE A 114 9.95 -6.56 -9.02
CA PHE A 114 11.36 -6.82 -8.83
C PHE A 114 11.92 -7.89 -9.77
N GLN A 115 11.34 -8.06 -10.97
CA GLN A 115 11.76 -9.09 -11.93
C GLN A 115 13.23 -8.97 -12.39
N GLU A 116 13.80 -7.75 -12.33
CA GLU A 116 15.20 -7.47 -12.66
C GLU A 116 16.16 -7.78 -11.50
N TYR A 117 15.61 -8.10 -10.32
CA TYR A 117 16.35 -8.39 -9.10
C TYR A 117 16.31 -9.89 -8.82
N THR A 118 17.22 -10.35 -7.97
CA THR A 118 17.14 -11.73 -7.47
C THR A 118 16.16 -11.78 -6.31
N VAL A 119 15.01 -12.45 -6.51
CA VAL A 119 13.95 -12.60 -5.50
C VAL A 119 13.95 -14.03 -4.96
N CYS A 120 14.11 -14.18 -3.66
CA CYS A 120 13.99 -15.45 -2.95
C CYS A 120 12.74 -15.43 -2.08
N VAL A 121 11.77 -16.31 -2.37
CA VAL A 121 10.56 -16.46 -1.56
C VAL A 121 10.72 -17.68 -0.65
N HIS A 122 10.45 -17.49 0.64
CA HIS A 122 10.41 -18.54 1.65
C HIS A 122 8.97 -18.67 2.15
N GLU A 123 8.19 -19.52 1.49
CA GLU A 123 6.76 -19.68 1.76
C GLU A 123 6.48 -20.08 3.21
N SER A 124 7.20 -21.09 3.73
CA SER A 124 7.03 -21.55 5.12
C SER A 124 7.31 -20.47 6.17
N ALA A 125 8.21 -19.54 5.86
CA ALA A 125 8.54 -18.41 6.73
C ALA A 125 7.70 -17.16 6.44
N ARG A 126 6.83 -17.21 5.42
CA ARG A 126 6.11 -16.06 4.86
C ARG A 126 7.05 -14.86 4.65
N SER A 127 8.23 -15.11 4.12
CA SER A 127 9.25 -14.07 3.93
C SER A 127 9.77 -14.04 2.51
N MET A 128 10.23 -12.88 2.10
CA MET A 128 10.81 -12.65 0.78
C MET A 128 12.07 -11.82 0.95
N VAL A 129 13.13 -12.22 0.28
CA VAL A 129 14.39 -11.47 0.25
C VAL A 129 14.69 -11.08 -1.18
N ILE A 130 14.99 -9.80 -1.38
CA ILE A 130 15.31 -9.21 -2.67
C ILE A 130 16.76 -8.75 -2.61
N TYR A 131 17.53 -9.09 -3.64
CA TYR A 131 18.92 -8.67 -3.80
C TYR A 131 19.09 -7.91 -5.11
N LYS A 132 19.89 -6.85 -5.09
CA LYS A 132 20.42 -6.29 -6.32
C LYS A 132 21.29 -7.31 -7.06
N PRO A 133 21.33 -7.27 -8.41
CA PRO A 133 22.17 -8.18 -9.19
C PRO A 133 23.66 -8.17 -8.84
N ASP A 134 24.17 -7.03 -8.36
CA ASP A 134 25.56 -6.81 -7.96
C ASP A 134 25.81 -7.04 -6.45
N PHE A 135 24.81 -7.50 -5.71
CA PHE A 135 24.93 -7.66 -4.27
C PHE A 135 25.85 -8.82 -3.90
N VAL A 136 26.99 -8.51 -3.28
CA VAL A 136 27.88 -9.50 -2.68
C VAL A 136 27.40 -9.79 -1.27
N ARG A 137 26.92 -11.03 -1.04
CA ARG A 137 26.49 -11.45 0.29
C ARG A 137 27.67 -11.37 1.27
N PRO A 138 27.52 -10.66 2.41
CA PRO A 138 28.54 -10.65 3.45
C PRO A 138 28.85 -12.08 3.89
N ARG A 139 30.13 -12.40 4.12
CA ARG A 139 30.53 -13.69 4.69
C ARG A 139 29.93 -13.79 6.09
N SER A 140 28.81 -14.51 6.23
CA SER A 140 28.31 -14.93 7.53
C SER A 140 29.25 -16.01 8.04
N GLY A 141 30.03 -15.70 9.08
CA GLY A 141 30.83 -16.71 9.79
C GLY A 141 29.89 -17.74 10.43
N GLY A 142 30.15 -19.01 10.12
CA GLY A 142 29.61 -20.17 10.83
C GLY A 142 30.79 -21.03 11.26
#